data_AF-A0A1I8B4X6-F1
#
_entry.id   AF-A0A1I8B4X6-F1
#
_cell.length_a   1.000
_cell.length_b   1.000
_cell.length_c   1.000
_cell.angle_alpha   90.00
_cell.angle_beta   90.00
_cell.angle_gamma   90.00
#
_symmetry.space_group_name_H-M   'P 1'
#
loop_
_entity.id
_entity.type
_entity.pdbx_description
1 polymer ?
#
loop_
_entity_poly.entity_id
_entity_poly.type
_entity_poly.pdbx_seq_one_letter_code
_entity_poly.pdbx_strand_id
1 'polypeptide(L)'
;MTERGLSNSDLELNQKLLKQSDDFIKLQTNFEEKEKNISLENEMQILKKEMNNMKTSFDKKIDDLTLELEKLNNLIYKKVIFIQIKNKWEYIDNKSKCCYNNCINTNKPLNRCIDGNGFINLINKENIKYINCIEGKGFDNSVLIYSENLFKKPKEDLNNYSLFYFEIKTKIEEKRVNNKNSIEIGLFNLNNDYSIKLIVNDGVILNEKGNEEFNLPEKLCWNKNDNFGCGLIYPPINKINELPYLFFTQNGKEISKSLLLKDCIDFFKPCIALKCCSVETNFGNNLKEKPFIYDIKLQSFNFVHKEFY
;
A
#
# COMPACT_ATOMS: atom_id res chain seq x y z
N MET A 1 53.22 89.06 67.88
CA MET A 1 52.65 88.40 66.68
C MET A 1 53.82 88.06 65.78
N THR A 2 54.37 86.85 65.92
CA THR A 2 55.49 86.36 65.11
C THR A 2 54.94 85.41 64.08
N GLU A 3 54.61 85.93 62.90
CA GLU A 3 54.35 85.12 61.71
C GLU A 3 55.67 84.45 61.31
N ARG A 4 55.81 83.17 61.66
CA ARG A 4 56.87 82.32 61.11
C ARG A 4 56.52 82.05 59.65
N GLY A 5 57.18 82.76 58.74
CA GLY A 5 57.14 82.45 57.32
C GLY A 5 57.60 81.01 57.10
N LEU A 6 56.72 80.20 56.52
CA LEU A 6 57.06 78.87 56.03
C LEU A 6 58.24 78.99 55.07
N SER A 7 59.25 78.14 55.25
CA SER A 7 60.45 78.18 54.43
C SER A 7 60.14 77.67 53.02
N ASN A 8 60.83 78.17 51.98
CA ASN A 8 60.63 77.71 50.60
C ASN A 8 60.76 76.18 50.43
N SER A 9 61.48 75.48 51.33
CA SER A 9 61.57 74.01 51.31
C SER A 9 60.27 73.30 51.72
N ASP A 10 59.45 73.91 52.57
CA ASP A 10 58.18 73.32 53.02
C ASP A 10 57.14 73.33 51.89
N LEU A 11 57.18 74.36 51.04
CA LEU A 11 56.29 74.49 49.88
C LEU A 11 56.62 73.43 48.80
N GLU A 12 57.91 73.20 48.56
CA GLU A 12 58.42 72.23 47.59
C GLU A 12 58.14 70.78 48.04
N LEU A 13 58.21 70.52 49.34
CA LEU A 13 57.84 69.24 49.94
C LEU A 13 56.34 68.95 49.80
N ASN A 14 55.49 69.94 50.05
CA ASN A 14 54.04 69.82 49.90
C ASN A 14 53.63 69.56 48.44
N GLN A 15 54.28 70.20 47.46
CA GLN A 15 54.04 69.93 46.04
C GLN A 15 54.46 68.51 45.64
N LYS A 16 55.57 67.99 46.18
CA LYS A 16 55.98 66.59 45.95
C LYS A 16 54.98 65.60 46.56
N LEU A 17 54.49 65.87 47.77
CA LEU A 17 53.48 65.05 48.43
C LEU A 17 52.14 65.04 47.67
N LEU A 18 51.69 66.19 47.19
CA LEU A 18 50.49 66.31 46.33
C LEU A 18 50.63 65.47 45.06
N LYS A 19 51.77 65.59 44.36
CA LYS A 19 52.03 64.81 43.15
C LYS A 19 52.08 63.30 43.41
N GLN A 20 52.71 62.89 44.51
CA GLN A 20 52.72 61.48 44.92
C GLN A 20 51.33 60.96 45.26
N SER A 21 50.49 61.79 45.89
CA SER A 21 49.08 61.47 46.16
C SER A 21 48.28 61.29 44.87
N ASP A 22 48.44 62.19 43.90
CA ASP A 22 47.76 62.09 42.60
C ASP A 22 48.18 60.84 41.81
N ASP A 23 49.48 60.54 41.79
CA ASP A 23 50.01 59.33 41.16
C ASP A 23 49.48 58.06 41.85
N PHE A 24 49.35 58.07 43.17
CA PHE A 24 48.79 56.96 43.94
C PHE A 24 47.29 56.76 43.63
N ILE A 25 46.50 57.83 43.61
CA ILE A 25 45.07 57.77 43.25
C ILE A 25 44.92 57.19 41.84
N LYS A 26 45.72 57.66 40.88
CA LYS A 26 45.68 57.16 39.49
C LYS A 26 46.04 55.67 39.40
N LEU A 27 47.04 55.23 40.17
CA LEU A 27 47.42 53.81 40.28
C LEU A 27 46.29 52.97 40.86
N GLN A 28 45.63 53.46 41.91
CA GLN A 28 44.48 52.80 42.52
C GLN A 28 43.32 52.66 41.53
N THR A 29 42.97 53.72 40.79
CA THR A 29 41.92 53.68 39.76
C THR A 29 42.25 52.68 38.65
N ASN A 30 43.50 52.66 38.18
CA ASN A 30 43.94 51.68 37.16
C ASN A 30 43.84 50.23 37.67
N PHE A 31 44.10 50.01 38.97
CA PHE A 31 44.00 48.68 39.56
C PHE A 31 42.54 48.21 39.63
N GLU A 32 41.63 49.09 40.07
CA GLU A 32 40.19 48.83 40.10
C GLU A 32 39.60 48.57 38.70
N GLU A 33 40.04 49.32 37.68
CA GLU A 33 39.66 49.07 36.29
C GLU A 33 40.16 47.72 35.78
N LYS A 34 41.38 47.33 36.15
CA LYS A 34 41.95 46.04 35.77
C LYS A 34 41.21 44.88 36.43
N GLU A 35 40.84 45.00 37.70
CA GLU A 35 40.01 43.99 38.38
C GLU A 35 38.63 43.86 37.72
N LYS A 36 37.98 44.97 37.36
CA LYS A 36 36.71 44.96 36.61
C LYS A 36 36.85 44.28 35.25
N ASN A 37 37.92 44.55 34.51
CA ASN A 37 38.17 43.93 33.21
C ASN A 37 38.38 42.41 33.33
N ILE A 38 39.11 41.95 34.35
CA ILE A 38 39.29 40.51 34.62
C ILE A 38 37.94 39.86 34.96
N SER A 39 37.10 40.53 35.78
CA SER A 39 35.76 40.04 36.10
C SER A 39 34.89 39.90 34.85
N LEU A 40 34.87 40.92 33.98
CA LEU A 40 34.12 40.92 32.72
C LEU A 40 34.61 39.84 31.75
N GLU A 41 35.92 39.62 31.65
CA GLU A 41 36.49 38.54 30.83
C GLU A 41 36.02 37.16 31.31
N ASN A 42 35.99 36.95 32.63
CA ASN A 42 35.51 35.69 33.21
C ASN A 42 34.02 35.48 32.92
N GLU A 43 33.18 36.51 33.08
CA GLU A 43 31.75 36.45 32.73
C GLU A 43 31.55 36.15 31.24
N MET A 44 32.33 36.79 30.35
CA MET A 44 32.28 36.51 28.91
C MET A 44 32.68 35.07 28.58
N GLN A 45 33.65 34.48 29.28
CA GLN A 45 34.03 33.08 29.10
C GLN A 45 32.91 32.13 29.53
N ILE A 46 32.25 32.42 30.66
CA ILE A 46 31.09 31.64 31.14
C ILE A 46 29.96 31.70 30.10
N LEU A 47 29.58 32.90 29.64
CA LEU A 47 28.54 33.08 28.63
C LEU A 47 28.85 32.37 27.31
N LYS A 48 30.11 32.41 26.84
CA LYS A 48 30.52 31.65 25.64
C LYS A 48 30.36 30.15 25.82
N LYS A 49 30.68 29.62 27.01
CA LYS A 49 30.52 28.19 27.32
C LYS A 49 29.04 27.80 27.36
N GLU A 50 28.19 28.63 27.97
CA GLU A 50 26.73 28.42 28.00
C GLU A 50 26.11 28.48 26.60
N MET A 51 26.51 29.45 25.76
CA MET A 51 26.09 29.53 24.36
C MET A 51 26.47 28.28 23.56
N ASN A 52 27.69 27.77 23.75
CA ASN A 52 28.14 26.56 23.07
C ASN A 52 27.34 25.33 23.52
N ASN A 53 27.05 25.19 24.81
CA ASN A 53 26.20 24.11 25.34
C ASN A 53 24.75 24.23 24.82
N MET A 54 24.23 25.46 24.71
CA MET A 54 22.90 25.69 24.18
C MET A 54 22.82 25.36 22.69
N LYS A 55 23.85 25.74 21.92
CA LYS A 55 23.96 25.40 20.49
C LYS A 55 23.97 23.89 20.27
N THR A 56 24.82 23.15 21.00
CA THR A 56 24.87 21.68 20.87
C THR A 56 23.55 21.01 21.29
N SER A 57 22.86 21.55 22.30
CA SER A 57 21.53 21.07 22.67
C SER A 57 20.48 21.34 21.59
N PHE A 58 20.54 22.49 20.91
CA PHE A 58 19.63 22.79 19.80
C PHE A 58 19.92 21.94 18.57
N ASP A 59 21.18 21.78 18.18
CA ASP A 59 21.58 20.95 17.05
C ASP A 59 21.07 19.51 17.24
N LYS A 60 21.22 18.94 18.45
CA LYS A 60 20.66 17.62 18.78
C LYS A 60 19.14 17.56 18.64
N LYS A 61 18.42 18.59 19.10
CA LYS A 61 16.95 18.65 18.95
C LYS A 61 16.51 18.76 17.49
N ILE A 62 17.28 19.45 16.64
CA ILE A 62 17.01 19.56 15.21
C ILE A 62 17.21 18.20 14.54
N ASP A 63 18.27 17.47 14.88
CA ASP A 63 18.52 16.12 14.37
C ASP A 63 17.40 15.15 14.79
N ASP A 64 17.02 15.17 16.07
CA ASP A 64 15.94 14.34 16.61
C ASP A 64 14.59 14.66 15.91
N LEU A 65 14.27 15.95 15.72
CA LEU A 65 13.06 16.38 15.00
C LEU A 65 13.10 15.98 13.52
N THR A 66 14.25 16.06 12.87
CA THR A 66 14.42 15.67 11.46
C THR A 66 14.17 14.17 11.31
N LEU A 67 14.71 13.34 12.21
CA LEU A 67 14.46 11.90 12.25
C LEU A 67 12.98 11.57 12.50
N GLU A 68 12.33 12.27 13.44
CA GLU A 68 10.88 12.11 13.68
C GLU A 68 10.06 12.53 12.45
N LEU A 69 10.44 13.60 11.76
CA LEU A 69 9.77 14.07 10.54
C LEU A 69 9.94 13.07 9.39
N GLU A 70 11.10 12.44 9.24
CA GLU A 70 11.35 11.39 8.25
C GLU A 70 10.52 10.14 8.54
N LYS A 71 10.45 9.71 9.82
CA LYS A 71 9.54 8.64 10.24
C LYS A 71 8.09 9.01 9.93
N LEU A 72 7.69 10.25 10.22
CA LEU A 72 6.34 10.73 9.96
C LEU A 72 6.05 10.77 8.46
N ASN A 73 6.97 11.24 7.62
CA ASN A 73 6.84 11.22 6.16
C ASN A 73 6.73 9.80 5.60
N ASN A 74 7.44 8.84 6.19
CA ASN A 74 7.26 7.42 5.87
C ASN A 74 5.91 6.87 6.37
N LEU A 75 5.31 7.50 7.39
CA LEU A 75 4.00 7.20 7.94
C LEU A 75 2.85 8.00 7.32
N ILE A 76 3.10 9.08 6.56
CA ILE A 76 2.08 9.82 5.82
C ILE A 76 1.48 8.80 4.84
N TYR A 77 0.31 8.34 5.26
CA TYR A 77 -0.31 7.08 4.93
C TYR A 77 -0.15 6.69 3.47
N LYS A 78 0.48 5.54 3.26
CA LYS A 78 0.35 4.74 2.04
C LYS A 78 -1.12 4.39 1.86
N LYS A 79 -1.90 5.31 1.28
CA LYS A 79 -3.32 5.08 1.04
C LYS A 79 -3.45 4.10 -0.10
N VAL A 80 -4.31 3.11 0.11
CA VAL A 80 -4.80 2.26 -0.97
C VAL A 80 -6.04 2.94 -1.55
N ILE A 81 -5.96 3.31 -2.83
CA ILE A 81 -7.05 3.90 -3.60
C ILE A 81 -7.63 2.81 -4.49
N PHE A 82 -8.92 2.56 -4.33
CA PHE A 82 -9.65 1.69 -5.25
C PHE A 82 -9.81 2.39 -6.61
N ILE A 83 -9.33 1.74 -7.66
CA ILE A 83 -9.45 2.21 -9.04
C ILE A 83 -10.65 1.53 -9.68
N GLN A 84 -11.75 2.28 -9.79
CA GLN A 84 -12.97 1.79 -10.41
C GLN A 84 -12.80 1.68 -11.93
N ILE A 85 -12.92 0.45 -12.44
CA ILE A 85 -13.02 0.18 -13.88
C ILE A 85 -14.37 -0.44 -14.15
N LYS A 86 -15.21 0.23 -14.95
CA LYS A 86 -16.45 -0.37 -15.43
C LYS A 86 -16.11 -1.61 -16.24
N ASN A 87 -16.61 -2.77 -15.85
CA ASN A 87 -16.23 -4.03 -16.48
C ASN A 87 -17.40 -5.01 -16.60
N LYS A 88 -17.25 -6.00 -17.47
CA LYS A 88 -18.23 -7.04 -17.74
C LYS A 88 -17.51 -8.26 -18.33
N TRP A 89 -18.11 -9.43 -18.28
CA TRP A 89 -17.69 -10.61 -19.02
C TRP A 89 -17.98 -10.43 -20.51
N GLU A 90 -16.98 -10.74 -21.34
CA GLU A 90 -17.09 -10.55 -22.79
C GLU A 90 -16.63 -11.78 -23.57
N TYR A 91 -15.52 -12.40 -23.15
CA TYR A 91 -14.88 -13.46 -23.90
C TYR A 91 -14.97 -14.80 -23.17
N ILE A 92 -15.47 -15.82 -23.86
CA ILE A 92 -15.29 -17.22 -23.47
C ILE A 92 -14.07 -17.73 -24.23
N ASP A 93 -13.16 -18.42 -23.55
CA ASP A 93 -11.98 -19.03 -24.19
C ASP A 93 -12.42 -19.87 -25.40
N ASN A 94 -11.74 -19.69 -26.54
CA ASN A 94 -12.05 -20.42 -27.77
C ASN A 94 -11.76 -21.93 -27.66
N LYS A 95 -10.96 -22.34 -26.67
CA LYS A 95 -10.73 -23.74 -26.29
C LYS A 95 -11.91 -24.31 -25.51
N SER A 96 -12.65 -23.47 -24.77
CA SER A 96 -13.84 -23.87 -24.03
C SER A 96 -15.06 -23.92 -24.95
N LYS A 97 -15.25 -25.05 -25.62
CA LYS A 97 -16.40 -25.29 -26.52
C LYS A 97 -17.48 -26.09 -25.81
N CYS A 98 -18.75 -25.78 -26.06
CA CYS A 98 -19.85 -26.61 -25.57
C CYS A 98 -19.89 -27.97 -26.30
N CYS A 99 -19.53 -28.00 -27.57
CA CYS A 99 -19.40 -29.17 -28.44
C CYS A 99 -18.61 -28.79 -29.69
N TYR A 100 -18.33 -29.75 -30.58
CA TYR A 100 -17.64 -29.52 -31.85
C TYR A 100 -18.29 -28.39 -32.69
N ASN A 101 -19.62 -28.32 -32.66
CA ASN A 101 -20.42 -27.36 -33.43
C ASN A 101 -20.57 -25.98 -32.77
N ASN A 102 -20.01 -25.74 -31.57
CA ASN A 102 -20.10 -24.45 -30.86
C ASN A 102 -21.54 -23.89 -30.78
N CYS A 103 -22.52 -24.77 -30.53
CA CYS A 103 -23.94 -24.41 -30.59
C CYS A 103 -24.38 -23.43 -29.49
N ILE A 104 -23.63 -23.30 -28.39
CA ILE A 104 -23.81 -22.25 -27.38
C ILE A 104 -22.70 -21.22 -27.55
N ASN A 105 -23.08 -19.95 -27.71
CA ASN A 105 -22.15 -18.81 -27.73
C ASN A 105 -22.76 -17.58 -27.06
N THR A 106 -21.96 -16.54 -26.88
CA THR A 106 -22.34 -15.29 -26.21
C THR A 106 -23.52 -14.55 -26.87
N ASN A 107 -23.79 -14.80 -28.15
CA ASN A 107 -24.84 -14.13 -28.93
C ASN A 107 -26.14 -14.95 -29.07
N LYS A 108 -26.09 -16.28 -28.81
CA LYS A 108 -27.25 -17.19 -28.90
C LYS A 108 -27.39 -18.01 -27.60
N PRO A 109 -27.74 -17.34 -26.49
CA PRO A 109 -27.66 -17.91 -25.15
C PRO A 109 -28.73 -18.97 -24.78
N LEU A 110 -29.69 -19.27 -25.66
CA LEU A 110 -30.99 -19.82 -25.23
C LEU A 110 -31.22 -21.32 -25.39
N ASN A 111 -30.25 -22.10 -25.84
CA ASN A 111 -30.45 -23.54 -26.02
C ASN A 111 -29.40 -24.35 -25.26
N ARG A 112 -29.84 -25.51 -24.75
CA ARG A 112 -28.91 -26.55 -24.27
C ARG A 112 -27.97 -26.95 -25.40
N CYS A 113 -26.82 -27.51 -25.04
CA CYS A 113 -25.92 -28.05 -26.04
C CYS A 113 -26.62 -29.16 -26.82
N ILE A 114 -26.50 -29.18 -28.16
CA ILE A 114 -27.12 -30.21 -29.01
C ILE A 114 -26.63 -31.63 -28.67
N ASP A 115 -25.37 -31.73 -28.26
CA ASP A 115 -24.74 -32.97 -27.80
C ASP A 115 -25.08 -33.28 -26.33
N GLY A 116 -25.78 -32.37 -25.64
CA GLY A 116 -26.18 -32.52 -24.26
C GLY A 116 -25.11 -32.15 -23.23
N ASN A 117 -23.97 -31.59 -23.64
CA ASN A 117 -22.94 -31.15 -22.70
C ASN A 117 -23.38 -29.97 -21.83
N GLY A 118 -22.90 -29.97 -20.59
CA GLY A 118 -23.07 -28.86 -19.67
C GLY A 118 -22.12 -27.72 -20.04
N PHE A 119 -22.61 -26.49 -19.94
CA PHE A 119 -21.88 -25.29 -20.36
C PHE A 119 -22.38 -24.06 -19.61
N ILE A 120 -21.83 -22.89 -19.91
CA ILE A 120 -22.25 -21.62 -19.31
C ILE A 120 -23.00 -20.73 -20.29
N ASN A 121 -23.69 -19.75 -19.74
CA ASN A 121 -24.31 -18.68 -20.47
C ASN A 121 -24.06 -17.33 -19.77
N LEU A 122 -23.65 -16.31 -20.51
CA LEU A 122 -23.47 -14.95 -20.00
C LEU A 122 -24.81 -14.22 -19.99
N ILE A 123 -25.29 -13.86 -18.79
CA ILE A 123 -26.54 -13.12 -18.58
C ILE A 123 -26.19 -11.67 -18.22
N ASN A 124 -26.69 -10.74 -19.04
CA ASN A 124 -26.47 -9.30 -18.86
C ASN A 124 -24.98 -8.91 -18.74
N LYS A 125 -24.09 -9.75 -19.27
CA LYS A 125 -22.63 -9.56 -19.27
C LYS A 125 -21.97 -9.50 -17.87
N GLU A 126 -22.70 -9.57 -16.77
CA GLU A 126 -22.13 -9.62 -15.41
C GLU A 126 -22.40 -10.95 -14.70
N ASN A 127 -23.51 -11.60 -15.02
CA ASN A 127 -23.91 -12.84 -14.37
C ASN A 127 -23.63 -14.00 -15.31
N ILE A 128 -23.32 -15.16 -14.73
CA ILE A 128 -23.10 -16.38 -15.49
C ILE A 128 -24.04 -17.44 -14.96
N LYS A 129 -24.82 -18.03 -15.86
CA LYS A 129 -25.70 -19.14 -15.55
C LYS A 129 -25.15 -20.42 -16.14
N TYR A 130 -25.06 -21.44 -15.32
CA TYR A 130 -24.75 -22.78 -15.77
C TYR A 130 -25.96 -23.44 -16.42
N ILE A 131 -25.71 -24.16 -17.51
CA ILE A 131 -26.67 -25.01 -18.20
C ILE A 131 -26.22 -26.45 -17.96
N ASN A 132 -27.02 -27.19 -17.21
CA ASN A 132 -26.73 -28.59 -16.88
C ASN A 132 -26.61 -29.47 -18.12
N CYS A 133 -25.70 -30.44 -18.05
CA CYS A 133 -25.66 -31.52 -19.01
C CYS A 133 -26.96 -32.35 -18.99
N ILE A 134 -27.23 -33.04 -20.11
CA ILE A 134 -28.30 -34.01 -20.23
C ILE A 134 -27.77 -35.34 -19.69
N GLU A 135 -28.46 -35.87 -18.68
CA GLU A 135 -28.13 -37.14 -18.03
C GLU A 135 -28.00 -38.28 -19.05
N GLY A 136 -26.91 -39.05 -18.94
CA GLY A 136 -26.61 -40.17 -19.84
C GLY A 136 -26.20 -39.79 -21.26
N LYS A 137 -26.14 -38.48 -21.60
CA LYS A 137 -25.83 -38.03 -22.97
C LYS A 137 -24.56 -37.17 -23.05
N GLY A 138 -24.40 -36.21 -22.15
CA GLY A 138 -23.30 -35.25 -22.19
C GLY A 138 -22.43 -35.25 -20.95
N PHE A 139 -21.42 -34.39 -20.96
CA PHE A 139 -20.52 -34.15 -19.83
C PHE A 139 -20.42 -32.65 -19.51
N ASP A 140 -20.00 -32.34 -18.30
CA ASP A 140 -19.85 -30.96 -17.84
C ASP A 140 -18.48 -30.40 -18.24
N ASN A 141 -18.47 -29.35 -19.05
CA ASN A 141 -17.24 -28.66 -19.43
C ASN A 141 -16.82 -27.63 -18.38
N SER A 142 -15.50 -27.51 -18.17
CA SER A 142 -14.93 -26.33 -17.52
C SER A 142 -14.80 -25.22 -18.56
N VAL A 143 -15.26 -24.02 -18.21
CA VAL A 143 -15.29 -22.88 -19.14
C VAL A 143 -14.55 -21.71 -18.54
N LEU A 144 -13.51 -21.25 -19.24
CA LEU A 144 -12.74 -20.07 -18.88
C LEU A 144 -13.37 -18.82 -19.52
N ILE A 145 -13.61 -17.80 -18.70
CA ILE A 145 -14.22 -16.53 -19.10
C ILE A 145 -13.26 -15.39 -18.75
N TYR A 146 -13.17 -14.41 -19.65
CA TYR A 146 -12.43 -13.18 -19.46
C TYR A 146 -13.35 -11.96 -19.52
N SER A 147 -12.98 -10.96 -18.74
CA SER A 147 -13.64 -9.66 -18.74
C SER A 147 -13.38 -8.84 -20.02
N GLU A 148 -14.06 -7.72 -20.21
CA GLU A 148 -13.82 -6.78 -21.33
C GLU A 148 -12.54 -5.99 -21.08
N ASN A 149 -12.50 -5.32 -19.92
CA ASN A 149 -11.46 -4.37 -19.57
C ASN A 149 -10.35 -4.99 -18.71
N LEU A 150 -9.15 -4.43 -18.88
CA LEU A 150 -7.93 -4.83 -18.17
C LEU A 150 -7.73 -3.98 -16.92
N PHE A 151 -7.16 -4.58 -15.88
CA PHE A 151 -6.53 -3.88 -14.77
C PHE A 151 -5.16 -3.40 -15.22
N LYS A 152 -5.07 -2.13 -15.60
CA LYS A 152 -3.82 -1.51 -16.09
C LYS A 152 -3.12 -0.78 -14.96
N LYS A 153 -1.81 -0.92 -14.86
CA LYS A 153 -0.96 -0.11 -14.00
C LYS A 153 -1.23 1.37 -14.27
N PRO A 154 -1.59 2.17 -13.24
CA PRO A 154 -1.79 3.60 -13.40
C PRO A 154 -0.51 4.30 -13.86
N LYS A 155 -0.66 5.34 -14.70
CA LYS A 155 0.45 6.16 -15.21
C LYS A 155 0.68 7.46 -14.43
N GLU A 156 -0.29 7.87 -13.62
CA GLU A 156 -0.33 9.23 -13.04
C GLU A 156 -0.38 9.25 -11.50
N ASP A 157 -0.61 8.10 -10.84
CA ASP A 157 -0.65 8.04 -9.38
C ASP A 157 0.76 7.87 -8.80
N LEU A 158 1.36 9.00 -8.43
CA LEU A 158 2.72 9.03 -7.91
C LEU A 158 2.82 8.61 -6.45
N ASN A 159 1.74 8.68 -5.66
CA ASN A 159 1.84 8.65 -4.19
C ASN A 159 1.03 7.55 -3.52
N ASN A 160 0.03 6.98 -4.19
CA ASN A 160 -0.86 6.00 -3.57
C ASN A 160 -0.76 4.64 -4.22
N TYR A 161 -1.14 3.62 -3.46
CA TYR A 161 -1.31 2.28 -4.00
C TYR A 161 -2.63 2.24 -4.74
N SER A 162 -2.64 1.58 -5.88
CA SER A 162 -3.83 1.41 -6.69
C SER A 162 -4.36 -0.01 -6.56
N LEU A 163 -5.56 -0.14 -5.99
CA LEU A 163 -6.27 -1.40 -5.84
C LEU A 163 -7.26 -1.59 -6.98
N PHE A 164 -7.12 -2.70 -7.69
CA PHE A 164 -8.14 -3.24 -8.57
C PHE A 164 -8.76 -4.45 -7.90
N TYR A 165 -10.08 -4.57 -7.92
CA TYR A 165 -10.78 -5.65 -7.22
C TYR A 165 -12.07 -6.04 -7.93
N PHE A 166 -12.36 -7.34 -7.95
CA PHE A 166 -13.67 -7.87 -8.31
C PHE A 166 -14.00 -9.09 -7.45
N GLU A 167 -15.29 -9.37 -7.28
CA GLU A 167 -15.77 -10.55 -6.55
C GLU A 167 -16.88 -11.27 -7.31
N ILE A 168 -16.99 -12.57 -7.06
CA ILE A 168 -18.04 -13.44 -7.56
C ILE A 168 -18.78 -14.06 -6.39
N LYS A 169 -20.11 -14.12 -6.49
CA LYS A 169 -20.98 -14.83 -5.56
C LYS A 169 -21.41 -16.15 -6.18
N THR A 170 -21.15 -17.26 -5.48
CA THR A 170 -21.42 -18.59 -6.00
C THR A 170 -22.91 -18.93 -5.98
N LYS A 171 -23.37 -19.63 -7.01
CA LYS A 171 -24.70 -20.23 -7.09
C LYS A 171 -24.56 -21.69 -7.51
N ILE A 172 -24.80 -22.58 -6.56
CA ILE A 172 -24.77 -24.02 -6.80
C ILE A 172 -26.14 -24.47 -7.30
N GLU A 173 -26.15 -25.12 -8.47
CA GLU A 173 -27.34 -25.76 -9.03
C GLU A 173 -27.57 -27.13 -8.35
N GLU A 174 -28.82 -27.45 -8.04
CA GLU A 174 -29.19 -28.60 -7.17
C GLU A 174 -29.14 -29.96 -7.89
N LYS A 175 -29.28 -29.99 -9.22
CA LYS A 175 -29.29 -31.24 -10.00
C LYS A 175 -27.89 -31.54 -10.54
N ARG A 176 -27.26 -32.55 -9.95
CA ARG A 176 -25.94 -33.06 -10.37
C ARG A 176 -26.14 -34.43 -10.99
N VAL A 177 -25.57 -34.62 -12.18
CA VAL A 177 -25.56 -35.95 -12.79
C VAL A 177 -24.33 -36.72 -12.32
N ASN A 178 -23.10 -36.16 -12.36
CA ASN A 178 -21.89 -36.95 -12.04
C ASN A 178 -20.62 -36.18 -11.61
N ASN A 179 -20.60 -34.83 -11.55
CA ASN A 179 -19.35 -34.08 -11.38
C ASN A 179 -19.30 -33.19 -10.13
N LYS A 180 -18.07 -33.00 -9.60
CA LYS A 180 -17.77 -31.96 -8.62
C LYS A 180 -17.84 -30.59 -9.31
N ASN A 181 -18.47 -29.62 -8.64
CA ASN A 181 -18.42 -28.23 -9.06
C ASN A 181 -16.96 -27.77 -9.06
N SER A 182 -16.56 -26.90 -9.98
CA SER A 182 -15.25 -26.26 -9.96
C SER A 182 -15.39 -24.76 -10.13
N ILE A 183 -14.69 -24.00 -9.29
CA ILE A 183 -14.57 -22.55 -9.42
C ILE A 183 -13.09 -22.19 -9.35
N GLU A 184 -12.65 -21.43 -10.35
CA GLU A 184 -11.37 -20.75 -10.33
C GLU A 184 -11.61 -19.26 -10.52
N ILE A 185 -10.90 -18.43 -9.75
CA ILE A 185 -10.95 -16.97 -9.87
C ILE A 185 -9.54 -16.42 -9.89
N GLY A 186 -9.27 -15.45 -10.77
CA GLY A 186 -7.95 -14.84 -10.79
C GLY A 186 -7.75 -13.84 -11.90
N LEU A 187 -6.48 -13.68 -12.27
CA LEU A 187 -6.02 -12.73 -13.25
C LEU A 187 -5.19 -13.43 -14.32
N PHE A 188 -5.41 -13.04 -15.56
CA PHE A 188 -4.68 -13.53 -16.72
C PHE A 188 -3.77 -12.44 -17.29
N ASN A 189 -2.51 -12.76 -17.50
CA ASN A 189 -1.53 -11.92 -18.14
C ASN A 189 -1.50 -12.21 -19.64
N LEU A 190 -1.98 -11.25 -20.44
CA LEU A 190 -2.03 -11.36 -21.90
C LEU A 190 -0.63 -11.35 -22.56
N ASN A 191 0.36 -10.71 -21.96
CA ASN A 191 1.69 -10.56 -22.59
C ASN A 191 2.47 -11.87 -22.58
N ASN A 192 2.29 -12.65 -21.53
CA ASN A 192 3.09 -13.85 -21.26
C ASN A 192 2.24 -15.12 -21.24
N ASP A 193 0.96 -15.03 -21.63
CA ASP A 193 0.00 -16.14 -21.74
C ASP A 193 -0.04 -17.05 -20.50
N TYR A 194 -0.15 -16.45 -19.31
CA TYR A 194 -0.26 -17.20 -18.06
C TYR A 194 -1.29 -16.55 -17.12
N SER A 195 -1.76 -17.30 -16.15
CA SER A 195 -2.64 -16.80 -15.11
C SER A 195 -2.16 -17.08 -13.70
N ILE A 196 -2.71 -16.29 -12.77
CA ILE A 196 -2.61 -16.48 -11.33
C ILE A 196 -4.04 -16.63 -10.84
N LYS A 197 -4.38 -17.82 -10.31
CA LYS A 197 -5.75 -18.18 -9.96
C LYS A 197 -5.81 -18.87 -8.62
N LEU A 198 -6.89 -18.61 -7.88
CA LEU A 198 -7.34 -19.44 -6.77
C LEU A 198 -8.20 -20.57 -7.34
N ILE A 199 -7.76 -21.81 -7.15
CA ILE A 199 -8.55 -23.03 -7.38
C ILE A 199 -9.33 -23.31 -6.09
N VAL A 200 -10.57 -22.82 -6.04
CA VAL A 200 -11.41 -22.80 -4.83
C VAL A 200 -11.62 -24.21 -4.27
N ASN A 201 -11.76 -25.18 -5.16
CA ASN A 201 -12.03 -26.57 -4.80
C ASN A 201 -10.88 -27.27 -4.08
N ASP A 202 -9.66 -26.92 -4.44
CA ASP A 202 -8.45 -27.54 -3.93
C ASP A 202 -7.82 -26.69 -2.82
N GLY A 203 -8.25 -25.43 -2.69
CA GLY A 203 -7.67 -24.49 -1.73
C GLY A 203 -6.21 -24.18 -2.09
N VAL A 204 -5.94 -23.99 -3.38
CA VAL A 204 -4.61 -23.75 -3.92
C VAL A 204 -4.61 -22.48 -4.75
N ILE A 205 -3.56 -21.67 -4.61
CA ILE A 205 -3.24 -20.59 -5.54
C ILE A 205 -2.21 -21.12 -6.54
N LEU A 206 -2.57 -21.11 -7.81
CA LEU A 206 -1.70 -21.52 -8.91
C LEU A 206 -1.15 -20.27 -9.61
N ASN A 207 0.17 -20.19 -9.73
CA ASN A 207 0.88 -19.23 -10.58
C ASN A 207 1.50 -19.98 -11.77
N GLU A 208 0.80 -19.97 -12.91
CA GLU A 208 1.17 -20.73 -14.11
C GLU A 208 2.51 -20.31 -14.71
N LYS A 209 3.00 -19.09 -14.43
CA LYS A 209 4.29 -18.62 -14.97
C LYS A 209 5.46 -19.48 -14.50
N GLY A 210 5.46 -19.86 -13.22
CA GLY A 210 6.51 -20.66 -12.59
C GLY A 210 6.10 -22.11 -12.34
N ASN A 211 4.88 -22.51 -12.72
CA ASN A 211 4.23 -23.72 -12.22
C ASN A 211 4.30 -23.81 -10.69
N GLU A 212 4.09 -22.67 -10.01
CA GLU A 212 4.14 -22.59 -8.55
C GLU A 212 2.73 -22.80 -7.98
N GLU A 213 2.63 -23.64 -6.96
CA GLU A 213 1.39 -23.91 -6.24
C GLU A 213 1.56 -23.53 -4.77
N PHE A 214 0.64 -22.72 -4.26
CA PHE A 214 0.62 -22.28 -2.88
C PHE A 214 -0.64 -22.80 -2.19
N ASN A 215 -0.45 -23.75 -1.29
CA ASN A 215 -1.55 -24.27 -0.47
C ASN A 215 -2.01 -23.19 0.51
N LEU A 216 -3.32 -23.06 0.66
CA LEU A 216 -3.90 -22.23 1.71
C LEU A 216 -3.61 -22.85 3.10
N PRO A 217 -3.41 -22.02 4.14
CA PRO A 217 -3.08 -22.51 5.48
C PRO A 217 -4.21 -23.33 6.10
N GLU A 218 -5.46 -23.04 5.71
CA GLU A 218 -6.64 -23.76 6.13
C GLU A 218 -7.32 -24.41 4.91
N LYS A 219 -7.92 -25.58 5.13
CA LYS A 219 -8.71 -26.25 4.09
C LYS A 219 -9.89 -25.37 3.71
N LEU A 220 -9.88 -24.86 2.49
CA LEU A 220 -10.95 -24.02 2.01
C LEU A 220 -12.23 -24.84 1.83
N CYS A 221 -13.26 -24.48 2.57
CA CYS A 221 -14.61 -25.00 2.41
C CYS A 221 -15.47 -23.90 1.81
N TRP A 222 -16.28 -24.25 0.81
CA TRP A 222 -17.16 -23.28 0.16
C TRP A 222 -18.59 -23.79 0.00
N ASN A 223 -19.53 -22.87 0.13
CA ASN A 223 -20.97 -23.10 0.12
C ASN A 223 -21.65 -22.28 -0.98
N LYS A 224 -22.93 -22.56 -1.21
CA LYS A 224 -23.80 -21.72 -2.03
C LYS A 224 -23.86 -20.31 -1.41
N ASN A 225 -23.76 -19.28 -2.24
CA ASN A 225 -23.75 -17.86 -1.88
C ASN A 225 -22.47 -17.33 -1.22
N ASP A 226 -21.41 -18.14 -1.14
CA ASP A 226 -20.10 -17.60 -0.75
C ASP A 226 -19.58 -16.61 -1.80
N ASN A 227 -18.82 -15.62 -1.33
CA ASN A 227 -18.23 -14.61 -2.18
C ASN A 227 -16.72 -14.84 -2.27
N PHE A 228 -16.19 -14.95 -3.47
CA PHE A 228 -14.76 -15.04 -3.72
C PHE A 228 -14.31 -13.79 -4.44
N GLY A 229 -13.23 -13.18 -3.97
CA GLY A 229 -12.69 -11.96 -4.56
C GLY A 229 -11.23 -12.09 -4.92
N CYS A 230 -10.81 -11.28 -5.87
CA CYS A 230 -9.44 -11.19 -6.35
C CYS A 230 -9.05 -9.72 -6.42
N GLY A 231 -8.00 -9.37 -5.69
CA GLY A 231 -7.45 -8.03 -5.62
C GLY A 231 -6.04 -7.96 -6.19
N LEU A 232 -5.75 -6.90 -6.95
CA LEU A 232 -4.42 -6.57 -7.46
C LEU A 232 -4.06 -5.19 -6.95
N ILE A 233 -2.88 -5.08 -6.33
CA ILE A 233 -2.35 -3.82 -5.83
C ILE A 233 -1.10 -3.46 -6.62
N TYR A 234 -1.11 -2.27 -7.19
CA TYR A 234 0.08 -1.63 -7.76
C TYR A 234 0.67 -0.63 -6.77
N PRO A 235 1.99 -0.65 -6.55
CA PRO A 235 2.66 0.36 -5.76
C PRO A 235 2.69 1.72 -6.49
N PRO A 236 2.90 2.82 -5.75
CA PRO A 236 3.09 4.14 -6.34
C PRO A 236 4.27 4.18 -7.32
N ILE A 237 4.16 5.00 -8.37
CA ILE A 237 5.18 5.06 -9.44
C ILE A 237 6.55 5.51 -8.92
N ASN A 238 6.59 6.37 -7.90
CA ASN A 238 7.85 6.85 -7.32
C ASN A 238 8.58 5.79 -6.46
N LYS A 239 7.97 4.62 -6.22
CA LYS A 239 8.56 3.49 -5.49
C LYS A 239 9.01 2.39 -6.45
N ILE A 240 10.10 2.65 -7.16
CA ILE A 240 10.66 1.75 -8.19
C ILE A 240 11.01 0.36 -7.63
N ASN A 241 11.33 0.26 -6.34
CA ASN A 241 11.73 -0.98 -5.68
C ASN A 241 10.56 -1.81 -5.15
N GLU A 242 9.33 -1.28 -5.15
CA GLU A 242 8.17 -2.01 -4.69
C GLU A 242 7.51 -2.74 -5.85
N LEU A 243 7.08 -3.98 -5.59
CA LEU A 243 6.48 -4.84 -6.60
C LEU A 243 4.95 -4.89 -6.43
N PRO A 244 4.20 -5.02 -7.54
CA PRO A 244 2.77 -5.32 -7.46
C PRO A 244 2.54 -6.63 -6.74
N TYR A 245 1.37 -6.79 -6.13
CA TYR A 245 0.98 -8.05 -5.49
C TYR A 245 -0.51 -8.33 -5.64
N LEU A 246 -0.85 -9.61 -5.55
CA LEU A 246 -2.20 -10.13 -5.70
C LEU A 246 -2.66 -10.78 -4.39
N PHE A 247 -3.93 -10.63 -4.05
CA PHE A 247 -4.53 -11.33 -2.92
C PHE A 247 -5.92 -11.87 -3.27
N PHE A 248 -6.37 -12.84 -2.49
CA PHE A 248 -7.70 -13.44 -2.63
C PHE A 248 -8.49 -13.28 -1.34
N THR A 249 -9.81 -13.21 -1.48
CA THR A 249 -10.73 -13.09 -0.35
C THR A 249 -11.86 -14.11 -0.44
N GLN A 250 -12.34 -14.57 0.71
CA GLN A 250 -13.60 -15.28 0.85
C GLN A 250 -14.48 -14.53 1.84
N ASN A 251 -15.72 -14.23 1.45
CA ASN A 251 -16.71 -13.53 2.27
C ASN A 251 -16.15 -12.23 2.91
N GLY A 252 -15.40 -11.47 2.12
CA GLY A 252 -14.81 -10.18 2.53
C GLY A 252 -13.60 -10.28 3.45
N LYS A 253 -13.06 -11.48 3.70
CA LYS A 253 -11.82 -11.69 4.44
C LYS A 253 -10.74 -12.25 3.53
N GLU A 254 -9.50 -11.80 3.69
CA GLU A 254 -8.37 -12.38 2.98
C GLU A 254 -8.11 -13.81 3.50
N ILE A 255 -7.82 -14.73 2.58
CA ILE A 255 -7.72 -16.17 2.88
C ILE A 255 -6.28 -16.70 2.85
N SER A 256 -5.31 -15.88 2.46
CA SER A 256 -3.92 -16.30 2.25
C SER A 256 -2.94 -15.14 2.40
N LYS A 257 -1.65 -15.46 2.35
CA LYS A 257 -0.62 -14.46 2.06
C LYS A 257 -0.85 -13.89 0.65
N SER A 258 -0.40 -12.66 0.44
CA SER A 258 -0.40 -12.07 -0.89
C SER A 258 0.68 -12.73 -1.76
N LEU A 259 0.49 -12.76 -3.07
CA LEU A 259 1.50 -13.21 -4.03
C LEU A 259 2.24 -12.00 -4.61
N LEU A 260 3.55 -11.92 -4.38
CA LEU A 260 4.38 -10.84 -4.92
C LEU A 260 4.68 -11.08 -6.40
N LEU A 261 4.40 -10.10 -7.25
CA LEU A 261 4.60 -10.19 -8.70
C LEU A 261 6.00 -9.67 -9.05
N LYS A 262 6.95 -10.60 -9.22
CA LYS A 262 8.38 -10.29 -9.47
C LYS A 262 8.65 -9.54 -10.76
N ASP A 263 7.72 -9.58 -11.72
CA ASP A 263 7.85 -8.90 -13.00
C ASP A 263 7.01 -7.63 -13.03
N CYS A 264 7.57 -6.58 -13.62
CA CYS A 264 6.85 -5.32 -13.85
C CYS A 264 5.82 -5.54 -14.98
N ILE A 265 4.63 -6.00 -14.60
CA ILE A 265 3.55 -6.30 -15.55
C ILE A 265 2.56 -5.16 -15.56
N ASP A 266 2.40 -4.57 -16.74
CA ASP A 266 1.59 -3.37 -16.92
C ASP A 266 0.08 -3.64 -16.88
N PHE A 267 -0.37 -4.88 -17.09
CA PHE A 267 -1.80 -5.17 -17.05
C PHE A 267 -2.15 -6.63 -16.86
N PHE A 268 -3.30 -6.84 -16.21
CA PHE A 268 -3.93 -8.12 -16.01
C PHE A 268 -5.40 -8.08 -16.44
N LYS A 269 -5.92 -9.23 -16.87
CA LYS A 269 -7.32 -9.39 -17.26
C LYS A 269 -8.04 -10.25 -16.22
N PRO A 270 -9.09 -9.74 -15.56
CA PRO A 270 -9.95 -10.55 -14.72
C PRO A 270 -10.47 -11.77 -15.48
N CYS A 271 -10.35 -12.93 -14.85
CA CYS A 271 -10.77 -14.20 -15.40
C CYS A 271 -11.35 -15.13 -14.33
N ILE A 272 -12.24 -16.02 -14.75
CA ILE A 272 -12.80 -17.09 -13.92
C ILE A 272 -12.95 -18.36 -14.76
N ALA A 273 -12.78 -19.53 -14.15
CA ALA A 273 -13.15 -20.80 -14.76
C ALA A 273 -14.27 -21.46 -13.96
N LEU A 274 -15.30 -21.96 -14.66
CA LEU A 274 -16.49 -22.52 -14.03
C LEU A 274 -16.83 -23.90 -14.58
N LYS A 275 -17.16 -24.83 -13.68
CA LYS A 275 -17.75 -26.13 -13.98
C LYS A 275 -18.90 -26.41 -13.01
N CYS A 276 -20.07 -26.75 -13.54
CA CYS A 276 -21.28 -27.07 -12.76
C CYS A 276 -21.75 -25.96 -11.78
N CYS A 277 -21.44 -24.69 -12.07
CA CYS A 277 -21.78 -23.58 -11.17
C CYS A 277 -22.14 -22.30 -11.92
N SER A 278 -23.13 -21.61 -11.38
CA SER A 278 -23.53 -20.26 -11.78
C SER A 278 -22.83 -19.26 -10.84
N VAL A 279 -22.62 -18.02 -11.30
CA VAL A 279 -22.09 -16.93 -10.46
C VAL A 279 -22.77 -15.60 -10.75
N GLU A 280 -22.86 -14.75 -9.73
CA GLU A 280 -23.09 -13.32 -9.92
C GLU A 280 -21.76 -12.60 -9.74
N THR A 281 -21.41 -11.68 -10.62
CA THR A 281 -20.16 -10.92 -10.48
C THR A 281 -20.43 -9.49 -10.03
N ASN A 282 -19.54 -8.97 -9.21
CA ASN A 282 -19.47 -7.56 -8.87
C ASN A 282 -18.08 -7.05 -9.29
N PHE A 283 -18.04 -6.24 -10.36
CA PHE A 283 -16.83 -5.51 -10.79
C PHE A 283 -16.70 -4.13 -10.12
N GLY A 284 -17.62 -3.78 -9.21
CA GLY A 284 -17.69 -2.44 -8.62
C GLY A 284 -18.31 -1.41 -9.55
N ASN A 285 -19.11 -1.83 -10.54
CA ASN A 285 -19.77 -0.92 -11.49
C ASN A 285 -20.72 0.07 -10.81
N ASN A 286 -21.36 -0.35 -9.70
CA ASN A 286 -22.23 0.47 -8.87
C ASN A 286 -22.06 0.13 -7.38
N LEU A 287 -21.03 0.69 -6.75
CA LEU A 287 -20.73 0.43 -5.33
C LEU A 287 -21.78 0.97 -4.35
N LYS A 288 -22.66 1.89 -4.79
CA LYS A 288 -23.71 2.45 -3.93
C LYS A 288 -24.84 1.43 -3.72
N GLU A 289 -25.26 0.77 -4.79
CA GLU A 289 -26.35 -0.23 -4.75
C GLU A 289 -25.85 -1.65 -4.54
N LYS A 290 -24.64 -1.95 -5.03
CA LYS A 290 -23.99 -3.26 -4.95
C LYS A 290 -22.57 -3.09 -4.40
N PRO A 291 -22.42 -2.76 -3.11
CA PRO A 291 -21.10 -2.68 -2.49
C PRO A 291 -20.40 -4.03 -2.54
N PHE A 292 -19.07 -4.02 -2.50
CA PHE A 292 -18.31 -5.24 -2.25
C PHE A 292 -18.59 -5.79 -0.86
N ILE A 293 -18.48 -7.10 -0.69
CA ILE A 293 -18.43 -7.71 0.66
C ILE A 293 -17.09 -7.40 1.32
N TYR A 294 -16.03 -7.34 0.52
CA TYR A 294 -14.72 -6.90 0.97
C TYR A 294 -14.68 -5.39 1.26
N ASP A 295 -14.23 -5.02 2.46
CA ASP A 295 -14.14 -3.61 2.85
C ASP A 295 -12.89 -2.94 2.29
N ILE A 296 -13.03 -2.41 1.07
CA ILE A 296 -12.00 -1.63 0.38
C ILE A 296 -11.63 -0.31 1.10
N LYS A 297 -12.46 0.19 2.04
CA LYS A 297 -12.18 1.43 2.78
C LYS A 297 -11.33 1.17 4.03
N LEU A 298 -11.50 0.00 4.66
CA LEU A 298 -10.67 -0.39 5.81
C LEU A 298 -9.19 -0.49 5.43
N GLN A 299 -8.91 -0.92 4.19
CA GLN A 299 -7.55 -1.01 3.65
C GLN A 299 -6.85 0.34 3.46
N SER A 300 -7.60 1.44 3.39
CA SER A 300 -7.03 2.79 3.19
C SER A 300 -6.18 3.29 4.37
N PHE A 301 -6.15 2.56 5.49
CA PHE A 301 -5.55 3.04 6.74
C PHE A 301 -4.29 2.32 7.22
N ASN A 302 -3.95 1.10 6.78
CA ASN A 302 -2.82 0.37 7.41
C ASN A 302 -2.13 -0.77 6.62
N PHE A 303 -2.39 -0.98 5.32
CA PHE A 303 -1.87 -2.17 4.63
C PHE A 303 -0.80 -1.89 3.57
N VAL A 304 0.46 -2.15 3.94
CA VAL A 304 1.38 -2.87 3.06
C VAL A 304 1.45 -4.26 3.66
N HIS A 305 1.02 -5.28 2.91
CA HIS A 305 1.13 -6.66 3.34
C HIS A 305 2.55 -6.98 3.80
N LYS A 306 2.67 -7.67 4.94
CA LYS A 306 3.97 -8.05 5.52
C LYS A 306 4.38 -9.46 5.13
N GLU A 307 3.44 -10.26 4.66
CA GLU A 307 3.65 -11.66 4.34
C GLU A 307 3.27 -11.92 2.90
N PHE A 308 4.26 -12.38 2.14
CA PHE A 308 4.12 -12.81 0.77
C PHE A 308 4.53 -14.28 0.65
N TYR A 309 3.96 -14.96 -0.34
CA TYR A 309 4.55 -16.20 -0.88
C TYR A 309 5.77 -15.88 -1.75
#